data_AF-A0A1Q8ZTR2-F1
#
_entry.id   AF-A0A1Q8ZTR2-F1
#
_cell.length_a   1.000
_cell.length_b   1.000
_cell.length_c   1.000
_cell.angle_alpha   90.00
_cell.angle_beta   90.00
_cell.angle_gamma   90.00
#
_symmetry.space_group_name_H-M   'P 1'
#
loop_
_entity.id
_entity.type
_entity.pdbx_description
1 polymer ?
#
loop_
_entity_poly.entity_id
_entity_poly.type
_entity_poly.pdbx_seq_one_letter_code
_entity_poly.pdbx_strand_id
1 'polypeptide(L)'
;MDQELSARINIARLLLIAGIVFVHVPFDQDSNAYLGQYGAFDGMRVFLHDVLFRIGVPCLSAISGLLLFRKGFEMLDYRKILKAKFSSLFLPFLLWNAVFLAGIALLQMWDFGLGYFPDMFDASLRELVNLVFATETMPINLPLYFLRDLLLCIVMAPLIGLLVKRYPIITLSVLLIYAVLPVPNLIFLKKSIVFGFASGAAIALHGINIKKLDRFALPMISVIGVCALLLFIALYSNGMDDRPVWLQSFEKLVAVMGGLGAWTLTRLLLDTRFGQVLVQAPSGLSFWIFCTHYPIMMMAWLVWGKINIDFYPLFYVAVVPFTFLLALTSHYLAQQFAPRLYAVTTGQRTRSRSPATSPQMTERARLVLGKGD
;
A
#
# COMPACT_ATOMS: atom_id res chain seq x y z
N MET A 1 11.97 -10.98 -16.76
CA MET A 1 11.23 -9.69 -16.68
C MET A 1 12.17 -8.66 -17.23
N ASP A 2 11.67 -7.68 -17.96
CA ASP A 2 12.49 -6.52 -18.27
C ASP A 2 13.08 -5.96 -16.95
N GLN A 3 14.40 -5.76 -16.91
CA GLN A 3 15.11 -5.34 -15.70
C GLN A 3 14.62 -3.95 -15.26
N GLU A 4 14.37 -3.07 -16.24
CA GLU A 4 13.85 -1.73 -16.00
C GLU A 4 12.45 -1.79 -15.38
N LEU A 5 11.54 -2.60 -15.94
CA LEU A 5 10.21 -2.81 -15.39
C LEU A 5 10.27 -3.32 -13.94
N SER A 6 11.19 -4.25 -13.64
CA SER A 6 11.37 -4.75 -12.27
C SER A 6 11.87 -3.66 -11.32
N ALA A 7 12.84 -2.85 -11.74
CA ALA A 7 13.38 -1.76 -10.94
C ALA A 7 12.30 -0.72 -10.63
N ARG A 8 11.54 -0.29 -11.65
CA ARG A 8 10.44 0.67 -11.49
C ARG A 8 9.33 0.15 -10.57
N ILE A 9 8.99 -1.13 -10.70
CA ILE A 9 8.02 -1.75 -9.79
C ILE A 9 8.53 -1.77 -8.34
N ASN A 10 9.83 -1.98 -8.10
CA ASN A 10 10.40 -1.94 -6.75
C ASN A 10 10.36 -0.52 -6.16
N ILE A 11 10.73 0.49 -6.96
CA ILE A 11 10.61 1.92 -6.60
C ILE A 11 9.16 2.24 -6.21
N ALA A 12 8.21 1.93 -7.10
CA ALA A 12 6.79 2.18 -6.86
C ALA A 12 6.32 1.50 -5.58
N ARG A 13 6.57 0.19 -5.41
CA ARG A 13 6.09 -0.54 -4.23
C ARG A 13 6.59 0.08 -2.93
N LEU A 14 7.87 0.42 -2.84
CA LEU A 14 8.43 0.97 -1.61
C LEU A 14 7.92 2.39 -1.34
N LEU A 15 7.85 3.26 -2.36
CA LEU A 15 7.32 4.62 -2.20
C LEU A 15 5.84 4.64 -1.83
N LEU A 16 5.02 3.83 -2.49
CA LEU A 16 3.59 3.77 -2.22
C LEU A 16 3.30 3.24 -0.82
N ILE A 17 4.06 2.23 -0.37
CA ILE A 17 3.93 1.71 0.99
C ILE A 17 4.42 2.75 2.01
N ALA A 18 5.55 3.44 1.74
CA ALA A 18 6.01 4.52 2.60
C ALA A 18 4.98 5.66 2.69
N GLY A 19 4.28 5.97 1.59
CA GLY A 19 3.17 6.92 1.57
C GLY A 19 1.98 6.48 2.42
N ILE A 20 1.59 5.21 2.34
CA ILE A 20 0.49 4.63 3.14
C ILE A 20 0.73 4.78 4.65
N VAL A 21 1.98 4.82 5.11
CA VAL A 21 2.31 5.07 6.52
C VAL A 21 1.72 6.42 7.00
N PHE A 22 1.81 7.48 6.19
CA PHE A 22 1.21 8.78 6.53
C PHE A 22 -0.33 8.74 6.59
N VAL A 23 -0.95 7.88 5.79
CA VAL A 23 -2.40 7.69 5.76
C VAL A 23 -2.93 7.02 7.04
N HIS A 24 -2.04 6.42 7.82
CA HIS A 24 -2.39 5.68 9.04
C HIS A 24 -1.84 6.32 10.30
N VAL A 25 -1.33 7.55 10.23
CA VAL A 25 -0.99 8.32 11.43
C VAL A 25 -2.29 8.58 12.20
N PRO A 26 -2.40 8.10 13.45
CA PRO A 26 -3.63 8.23 14.22
C PRO A 26 -3.85 9.67 14.69
N PHE A 27 -5.12 10.04 14.81
CA PHE A 27 -5.61 11.31 15.34
C PHE A 27 -6.99 11.06 15.95
N ASP A 28 -7.38 11.94 16.88
CA ASP A 28 -8.70 12.01 17.51
C ASP A 28 -9.51 13.20 16.97
N GLN A 29 -10.67 13.46 17.57
CA GLN A 29 -11.54 14.57 17.16
C GLN A 29 -10.86 15.93 17.37
N ASP A 30 -10.14 16.11 18.46
CA ASP A 30 -9.51 17.39 18.82
C ASP A 30 -8.30 17.70 17.93
N SER A 31 -7.58 16.67 17.48
CA SER A 31 -6.45 16.79 16.57
C SER A 31 -6.83 16.72 15.09
N ASN A 32 -8.13 16.79 14.76
CA ASN A 32 -8.61 16.76 13.37
C ASN A 32 -8.03 17.94 12.55
N ALA A 33 -7.35 17.62 11.44
CA ALA A 33 -6.70 18.60 10.59
C ALA A 33 -7.68 19.57 9.89
N TYR A 34 -8.96 19.21 9.76
CA TYR A 34 -9.96 20.12 9.16
C TYR A 34 -10.38 21.25 10.12
N LEU A 35 -10.02 21.17 11.41
CA LEU A 35 -10.23 22.26 12.37
C LEU A 35 -9.26 23.43 12.16
N GLY A 36 -8.13 23.20 11.47
CA GLY A 36 -7.16 24.24 11.13
C GLY A 36 -6.40 24.85 12.32
N GLN A 37 -6.38 24.18 13.48
CA GLN A 37 -5.73 24.64 14.71
C GLN A 37 -4.24 24.98 14.52
N TYR A 38 -3.55 24.29 13.63
CA TYR A 38 -2.12 24.48 13.35
C TYR A 38 -1.86 25.06 11.94
N GLY A 39 -2.87 25.67 11.31
CA GLY A 39 -2.75 26.42 10.07
C GLY A 39 -2.14 25.61 8.91
N ALA A 40 -1.01 26.07 8.35
CA ALA A 40 -0.36 25.43 7.22
C ALA A 40 0.05 23.97 7.48
N PHE A 41 0.36 23.63 8.74
CA PHE A 41 0.67 22.25 9.13
C PHE A 41 -0.54 21.33 8.91
N ASP A 42 -1.74 21.79 9.21
CA ASP A 42 -2.97 21.02 9.02
C ASP A 42 -3.33 20.87 7.55
N GLY A 43 -3.12 21.93 6.76
CA GLY A 43 -3.19 21.85 5.31
C GLY A 43 -2.24 20.78 4.76
N MET A 44 -1.00 20.73 5.24
CA MET A 44 -0.05 19.68 4.88
C MET A 44 -0.55 18.29 5.29
N ARG A 45 -1.11 18.12 6.50
CA ARG A 45 -1.67 16.83 6.95
C ARG A 45 -2.80 16.36 6.04
N VAL A 46 -3.77 17.22 5.72
CA VAL A 46 -4.87 16.91 4.79
C VAL A 46 -4.32 16.54 3.41
N PHE A 47 -3.37 17.31 2.89
CA PHE A 47 -2.76 17.02 1.58
C PHE A 47 -2.07 15.66 1.55
N LEU A 48 -1.29 15.30 2.57
CA LEU A 48 -0.60 14.01 2.62
C LEU A 48 -1.57 12.84 2.83
N HIS A 49 -2.47 12.95 3.83
CA HIS A 49 -3.37 11.89 4.27
C HIS A 49 -4.52 11.63 3.28
N ASP A 50 -5.22 12.67 2.83
CA ASP A 50 -6.45 12.53 2.03
C ASP A 50 -6.27 12.71 0.53
N VAL A 51 -5.14 13.28 0.09
CA VAL A 51 -4.90 13.54 -1.34
C VAL A 51 -3.75 12.70 -1.86
N LEU A 52 -2.50 13.02 -1.48
CA LEU A 52 -1.30 12.52 -2.13
C LEU A 52 -1.16 11.00 -1.98
N PHE A 53 -1.29 10.47 -0.76
CA PHE A 53 -0.99 9.06 -0.49
C PHE A 53 -2.18 8.12 -0.68
N ARG A 54 -3.37 8.63 -1.01
CA ARG A 54 -4.51 7.79 -1.42
C ARG A 54 -4.27 7.05 -2.75
N ILE A 55 -3.27 7.46 -3.53
CA ILE A 55 -2.83 6.79 -4.78
C ILE A 55 -2.25 5.39 -4.56
N GLY A 56 -1.81 5.08 -3.33
CA GLY A 56 -1.09 3.84 -3.01
C GLY A 56 -1.87 2.58 -3.35
N VAL A 57 -3.09 2.48 -2.86
CA VAL A 57 -3.93 1.28 -2.98
C VAL A 57 -4.27 0.91 -4.44
N PRO A 58 -4.86 1.80 -5.27
CA PRO A 58 -5.13 1.47 -6.66
C PRO A 58 -3.85 1.13 -7.44
N CYS A 59 -2.75 1.86 -7.23
CA CYS A 59 -1.51 1.60 -7.95
C CYS A 59 -0.85 0.25 -7.55
N LEU A 60 -0.80 -0.10 -6.26
CA LEU A 60 -0.30 -1.39 -5.78
C LEU A 60 -1.15 -2.57 -6.30
N SER A 61 -2.47 -2.39 -6.38
CA SER A 61 -3.37 -3.39 -6.95
C SER A 61 -3.16 -3.56 -8.46
N ALA A 62 -2.90 -2.47 -9.20
CA ALA A 62 -2.55 -2.51 -10.62
C ALA A 62 -1.22 -3.23 -10.89
N ILE A 63 -0.19 -2.97 -10.08
CA ILE A 63 1.05 -3.75 -10.13
C ILE A 63 0.77 -5.25 -9.92
N SER A 64 -0.12 -5.58 -8.99
CA SER A 64 -0.47 -6.97 -8.69
C SER A 64 -1.19 -7.68 -9.84
N GLY A 65 -2.16 -7.02 -10.48
CA GLY A 65 -2.85 -7.53 -11.68
C GLY A 65 -1.89 -7.68 -12.86
N LEU A 66 -1.04 -6.68 -13.11
CA LEU A 66 -0.01 -6.72 -14.14
C LEU A 66 0.91 -7.93 -13.97
N LEU A 67 1.39 -8.17 -12.74
CA LEU A 67 2.30 -9.28 -12.45
C LEU A 67 1.61 -10.64 -12.56
N LEU A 68 0.33 -10.75 -12.21
CA LEU A 68 -0.41 -12.02 -12.29
C LEU A 68 -0.63 -12.46 -13.73
N PHE A 69 -1.08 -11.54 -14.59
CA PHE A 69 -1.42 -11.83 -15.99
C PHE A 69 -0.25 -11.64 -16.96
N ARG A 70 0.97 -11.40 -16.46
CA ARG A 70 2.15 -11.12 -17.30
C ARG A 70 2.46 -12.23 -18.32
N LYS A 71 2.10 -13.47 -18.01
CA LYS A 71 2.28 -14.63 -18.91
C LYS A 71 1.09 -14.82 -19.86
N GLY A 72 0.12 -13.92 -19.88
CA GLY A 72 -1.12 -14.09 -20.62
C GLY A 72 -2.15 -14.95 -19.88
N PHE A 73 -3.38 -14.91 -20.37
CA PHE A 73 -4.52 -15.61 -19.77
C PHE A 73 -4.42 -17.13 -19.91
N GLU A 74 -4.01 -17.63 -21.07
CA GLU A 74 -3.95 -19.07 -21.36
C GLU A 74 -2.88 -19.80 -20.54
N MET A 75 -1.85 -19.10 -20.06
CA MET A 75 -0.79 -19.67 -19.22
C MET A 75 -1.14 -19.64 -17.72
N LEU A 76 -2.37 -19.30 -17.34
CA LEU A 76 -2.81 -19.26 -15.96
C LEU A 76 -3.12 -20.67 -15.44
N ASP A 77 -2.14 -21.27 -14.77
CA ASP A 77 -2.40 -22.42 -13.90
C ASP A 77 -3.03 -21.92 -12.58
N TYR A 78 -4.36 -21.85 -12.56
CA TYR A 78 -5.12 -21.28 -11.45
C TYR A 78 -4.88 -22.01 -10.12
N ARG A 79 -4.78 -23.35 -10.14
CA ARG A 79 -4.51 -24.14 -8.94
C ARG A 79 -3.14 -23.81 -8.36
N LYS A 80 -2.11 -23.72 -9.21
CA LYS A 80 -0.77 -23.33 -8.79
C LYS A 80 -0.72 -21.89 -8.28
N ILE A 81 -1.46 -20.98 -8.91
CA ILE A 81 -1.61 -19.60 -8.45
C ILE A 81 -2.22 -19.56 -7.04
N LEU A 82 -3.35 -20.21 -6.81
CA LEU A 82 -3.99 -20.24 -5.49
C LEU A 82 -3.07 -20.80 -4.42
N LYS A 83 -2.39 -21.93 -4.70
CA LYS A 83 -1.42 -22.52 -3.75
C LYS A 83 -0.28 -21.56 -3.43
N ALA A 84 0.29 -20.90 -4.44
CA ALA A 84 1.38 -19.94 -4.24
C ALA A 84 0.92 -18.68 -3.49
N LYS A 85 -0.28 -18.17 -3.77
CA LYS A 85 -0.84 -16.97 -3.14
C LYS A 85 -1.36 -17.25 -1.74
N PHE A 86 -1.76 -18.48 -1.43
CA PHE A 86 -2.02 -18.90 -0.07
C PHE A 86 -0.79 -18.70 0.83
N SER A 87 0.36 -19.26 0.44
CA SER A 87 1.59 -19.13 1.24
C SER A 87 2.22 -17.73 1.20
N SER A 88 2.06 -16.98 0.10
CA SER A 88 2.72 -15.68 -0.07
C SER A 88 1.90 -14.47 0.37
N LEU A 89 0.57 -14.61 0.51
CA LEU A 89 -0.34 -13.54 0.91
C LEU A 89 -1.28 -13.94 2.04
N PHE A 90 -2.07 -15.01 1.89
CA PHE A 90 -3.10 -15.39 2.88
C PHE A 90 -2.49 -15.76 4.24
N LEU A 91 -1.46 -16.60 4.25
CA LEU A 91 -0.81 -17.00 5.49
C LEU A 91 -0.14 -15.79 6.21
N PRO A 92 0.65 -14.93 5.55
CA PRO A 92 1.11 -13.68 6.15
C PRO A 92 -0.02 -12.80 6.67
N PHE A 93 -1.10 -12.61 5.89
CA PHE A 93 -2.27 -11.84 6.29
C PHE A 93 -2.83 -12.37 7.63
N LEU A 94 -3.09 -13.67 7.71
CA LEU A 94 -3.66 -14.28 8.89
C LEU A 94 -2.71 -14.19 10.10
N LEU A 95 -1.43 -14.46 9.91
CA LEU A 95 -0.44 -14.42 10.99
C LEU A 95 -0.27 -13.02 11.57
N TRP A 96 -0.09 -12.01 10.72
CA TRP A 96 0.07 -10.62 11.18
C TRP A 96 -1.18 -10.11 11.90
N ASN A 97 -2.37 -10.47 11.39
CA ASN A 97 -3.62 -10.05 12.00
C ASN A 97 -3.85 -10.76 13.35
N ALA A 98 -3.61 -12.07 13.42
CA ALA A 98 -3.76 -12.85 14.63
C ALA A 98 -2.76 -12.45 15.73
N VAL A 99 -1.51 -12.17 15.38
CA VAL A 99 -0.51 -11.67 16.34
C VAL A 99 -0.91 -10.31 16.91
N PHE A 100 -1.42 -9.40 16.07
CA PHE A 100 -1.86 -8.10 16.56
C PHE A 100 -3.11 -8.21 17.44
N LEU A 101 -4.07 -9.05 17.04
CA LEU A 101 -5.26 -9.35 17.82
C LEU A 101 -4.90 -9.91 19.22
N ALA A 102 -4.00 -10.90 19.26
CA ALA A 102 -3.54 -11.48 20.52
C ALA A 102 -2.82 -10.44 21.38
N GLY A 103 -2.01 -9.56 20.77
CA GLY A 103 -1.37 -8.44 21.47
C GLY A 103 -2.39 -7.49 22.11
N ILE A 104 -3.45 -7.13 21.40
CA ILE A 104 -4.53 -6.26 21.93
C ILE A 104 -5.28 -6.95 23.06
N ALA A 105 -5.65 -8.22 22.91
CA ALA A 105 -6.31 -8.98 23.97
C ALA A 105 -5.45 -9.03 25.24
N LEU A 106 -4.13 -9.26 25.11
CA LEU A 106 -3.19 -9.22 26.23
C LEU A 106 -3.11 -7.84 26.91
N LEU A 107 -3.16 -6.76 26.15
CA LEU A 107 -3.20 -5.40 26.73
C LEU A 107 -4.50 -5.14 27.50
N GLN A 108 -5.64 -5.58 26.94
CA GLN A 108 -6.95 -5.39 27.56
C GLN A 108 -7.12 -6.23 28.84
N MET A 109 -6.40 -7.35 29.00
CA MET A 109 -6.36 -8.09 30.28
C MET A 109 -5.83 -7.24 31.45
N TRP A 110 -5.13 -6.13 31.17
CA TRP A 110 -4.57 -5.21 32.15
C TRP A 110 -5.25 -3.83 32.08
N ASP A 111 -6.49 -3.77 31.57
CA ASP A 111 -7.27 -2.55 31.35
C ASP A 111 -6.52 -1.49 30.50
N PHE A 112 -5.60 -1.94 29.64
CA PHE A 112 -4.79 -1.09 28.80
C PHE A 112 -5.31 -1.12 27.35
N GLY A 113 -5.42 0.04 26.70
CA GLY A 113 -5.89 0.13 25.31
C GLY A 113 -7.42 0.16 25.14
N LEU A 114 -8.18 0.26 26.22
CA LEU A 114 -9.63 0.51 26.18
C LEU A 114 -9.93 1.84 25.49
N GLY A 115 -10.89 1.85 24.56
CA GLY A 115 -11.24 3.01 23.73
C GLY A 115 -10.32 3.25 22.52
N TYR A 116 -9.14 2.60 22.46
CA TYR A 116 -8.23 2.67 21.31
C TYR A 116 -8.44 1.52 20.32
N PHE A 117 -8.96 0.39 20.80
CA PHE A 117 -9.24 -0.80 20.02
C PHE A 117 -10.65 -1.33 20.35
N PRO A 118 -11.26 -2.14 19.45
CA PRO A 118 -12.45 -2.91 19.77
C PRO A 118 -12.26 -3.75 21.03
N ASP A 119 -13.31 -3.86 21.85
CA ASP A 119 -13.29 -4.72 23.03
C ASP A 119 -13.25 -6.19 22.62
N MET A 120 -12.18 -6.89 23.00
CA MET A 120 -11.96 -8.28 22.59
C MET A 120 -12.70 -9.30 23.47
N PHE A 121 -13.12 -8.91 24.68
CA PHE A 121 -13.75 -9.78 25.66
C PHE A 121 -15.28 -9.70 25.60
N ASP A 122 -15.82 -8.55 25.20
CA ASP A 122 -17.26 -8.36 24.95
C ASP A 122 -17.66 -8.58 23.48
N ALA A 123 -16.69 -8.72 22.57
CA ALA A 123 -16.97 -8.98 21.15
C ALA A 123 -17.66 -10.33 20.93
N SER A 124 -18.71 -10.30 20.10
CA SER A 124 -19.37 -11.51 19.60
C SER A 124 -18.43 -12.33 18.71
N LEU A 125 -18.73 -13.63 18.55
CA LEU A 125 -17.96 -14.50 17.65
C LEU A 125 -17.92 -13.95 16.20
N ARG A 126 -19.01 -13.32 15.75
CA ARG A 126 -19.09 -12.69 14.41
C ARG A 126 -18.10 -11.53 14.29
N GLU A 127 -18.00 -10.69 15.32
CA GLU A 127 -17.04 -9.58 15.36
C GLU A 127 -15.61 -10.09 15.42
N LEU A 128 -15.32 -11.09 16.24
CA LEU A 128 -13.99 -11.71 16.29
C LEU A 128 -13.57 -12.31 14.95
N VAL A 129 -14.47 -13.05 14.30
CA VAL A 129 -14.23 -13.60 12.95
C VAL A 129 -13.98 -12.47 11.95
N ASN A 130 -14.74 -11.39 12.03
CA ASN A 130 -14.52 -10.22 11.20
C ASN A 130 -13.18 -9.54 11.47
N LEU A 131 -12.77 -9.36 12.73
CA LEU A 131 -11.48 -8.75 13.07
C LEU A 131 -10.29 -9.56 12.56
N VAL A 132 -10.42 -10.90 12.50
CA VAL A 132 -9.37 -11.81 11.99
C VAL A 132 -9.37 -11.92 10.46
N PHE A 133 -10.54 -12.06 9.83
CA PHE A 133 -10.65 -12.39 8.40
C PHE A 133 -11.13 -11.23 7.53
N ALA A 134 -11.56 -10.13 8.12
CA ALA A 134 -12.18 -8.98 7.46
C ALA A 134 -13.37 -9.39 6.58
N THR A 135 -14.29 -10.16 7.14
CA THR A 135 -15.45 -10.73 6.41
C THR A 135 -16.41 -9.64 5.96
N GLU A 136 -16.66 -8.64 6.81
CA GLU A 136 -17.69 -7.61 6.62
C GLU A 136 -17.11 -6.20 6.68
N THR A 137 -16.20 -5.94 7.62
CA THR A 137 -15.55 -4.64 7.84
C THR A 137 -14.03 -4.80 7.95
N MET A 138 -13.34 -3.75 8.40
CA MET A 138 -11.88 -3.71 8.45
C MET A 138 -11.31 -4.75 9.44
N PRO A 139 -10.17 -5.38 9.11
CA PRO A 139 -9.47 -6.23 10.07
C PRO A 139 -8.89 -5.40 11.23
N ILE A 140 -8.53 -6.05 12.33
CA ILE A 140 -7.92 -5.38 13.48
C ILE A 140 -6.61 -4.65 13.11
N ASN A 141 -5.78 -5.26 12.26
CA ASN A 141 -4.66 -4.57 11.60
C ASN A 141 -5.19 -3.93 10.32
N LEU A 142 -5.73 -2.71 10.45
CA LEU A 142 -6.51 -2.03 9.42
C LEU A 142 -5.90 -2.11 8.00
N PRO A 143 -4.62 -1.76 7.74
CA PRO A 143 -4.03 -1.84 6.40
C PRO A 143 -4.16 -3.19 5.69
N LEU A 144 -4.32 -4.29 6.44
CA LEU A 144 -4.44 -5.64 5.88
C LEU A 144 -5.71 -5.86 5.06
N TYR A 145 -6.69 -4.94 5.07
CA TYR A 145 -7.82 -4.96 4.14
C TYR A 145 -7.33 -5.06 2.68
N PHE A 146 -6.18 -4.45 2.37
CA PHE A 146 -5.58 -4.49 1.03
C PHE A 146 -5.22 -5.92 0.62
N LEU A 147 -4.65 -6.72 1.52
CA LEU A 147 -4.31 -8.12 1.22
C LEU A 147 -5.54 -8.97 1.04
N ARG A 148 -6.55 -8.76 1.89
CA ARG A 148 -7.83 -9.47 1.82
C ARG A 148 -8.54 -9.22 0.48
N ASP A 149 -8.68 -7.97 0.07
CA ASP A 149 -9.30 -7.64 -1.23
C ASP A 149 -8.43 -8.05 -2.41
N LEU A 150 -7.10 -8.02 -2.27
CA LEU A 150 -6.20 -8.53 -3.31
C LEU A 150 -6.33 -10.06 -3.47
N LEU A 151 -6.48 -10.80 -2.38
CA LEU A 151 -6.78 -12.22 -2.40
C LEU A 151 -8.12 -12.49 -3.09
N LEU A 152 -9.14 -11.68 -2.81
CA LEU A 152 -10.42 -11.76 -3.49
C LEU A 152 -10.28 -11.51 -5.00
N CYS A 153 -9.51 -10.50 -5.43
CA CYS A 153 -9.17 -10.30 -6.84
C CYS A 153 -8.45 -11.50 -7.47
N ILE A 154 -7.55 -12.16 -6.73
CA ILE A 154 -6.85 -13.37 -7.19
C ILE A 154 -7.80 -14.55 -7.34
N VAL A 155 -8.72 -14.74 -6.39
CA VAL A 155 -9.78 -15.75 -6.49
C VAL A 155 -10.66 -15.47 -7.72
N MET A 156 -11.04 -14.22 -7.93
CA MET A 156 -11.83 -13.79 -9.08
C MET A 156 -11.01 -13.63 -10.38
N ALA A 157 -9.71 -13.92 -10.37
CA ALA A 157 -8.83 -13.65 -11.51
C ALA A 157 -9.27 -14.33 -12.82
N PRO A 158 -9.78 -15.57 -12.85
CA PRO A 158 -10.28 -16.16 -14.09
C PRO A 158 -11.42 -15.33 -14.72
N LEU A 159 -12.36 -14.85 -13.91
CA LEU A 159 -13.47 -14.01 -14.36
C LEU A 159 -12.99 -12.62 -14.78
N ILE A 160 -12.22 -11.95 -13.93
CA ILE A 160 -11.67 -10.60 -14.23
C ILE A 160 -10.82 -10.67 -15.51
N GLY A 161 -9.95 -11.67 -15.61
CA GLY A 161 -9.08 -11.89 -16.77
C GLY A 161 -9.88 -12.14 -18.05
N LEU A 162 -10.95 -12.96 -17.99
CA LEU A 162 -11.81 -13.22 -19.14
C LEU A 162 -12.52 -11.95 -19.62
N LEU A 163 -13.11 -11.19 -18.69
CA LEU A 163 -13.80 -9.94 -18.99
C LEU A 163 -12.85 -8.89 -19.55
N VAL A 164 -11.68 -8.71 -18.95
CA VAL A 164 -10.65 -7.76 -19.42
C VAL A 164 -10.07 -8.18 -20.77
N LYS A 165 -9.87 -9.48 -21.01
CA LYS A 165 -9.38 -10.00 -22.30
C LYS A 165 -10.38 -9.71 -23.42
N ARG A 166 -11.68 -9.95 -23.17
CA ARG A 166 -12.73 -9.89 -24.20
C ARG A 166 -13.34 -8.50 -24.38
N TYR A 167 -13.54 -7.76 -23.27
CA TYR A 167 -14.23 -6.48 -23.24
C TYR A 167 -13.47 -5.47 -22.36
N PRO A 168 -12.21 -5.11 -22.68
CA PRO A 168 -11.37 -4.28 -21.80
C PRO A 168 -12.00 -2.93 -21.47
N ILE A 169 -12.48 -2.19 -22.48
CA ILE A 169 -13.02 -0.83 -22.29
C ILE A 169 -14.28 -0.86 -21.43
N ILE A 170 -15.22 -1.76 -21.73
CA ILE A 170 -16.46 -1.90 -20.97
C ILE A 170 -16.15 -2.30 -19.53
N THR A 171 -15.30 -3.31 -19.33
CA THR A 171 -14.94 -3.80 -18.00
C THR A 171 -14.27 -2.72 -17.16
N LEU A 172 -13.29 -2.00 -17.71
CA LEU A 172 -12.59 -0.93 -17.00
C LEU A 172 -13.52 0.26 -16.73
N SER A 173 -14.42 0.61 -17.65
CA SER A 173 -15.38 1.71 -17.45
C SER A 173 -16.37 1.40 -16.33
N VAL A 174 -16.93 0.19 -16.31
CA VAL A 174 -17.84 -0.27 -15.24
C VAL A 174 -17.12 -0.29 -13.90
N LEU A 175 -15.90 -0.82 -13.84
CA LEU A 175 -15.11 -0.84 -12.60
C LEU A 175 -14.67 0.55 -12.15
N LEU A 176 -14.43 1.49 -13.08
CA LEU A 176 -14.10 2.87 -12.75
C LEU A 176 -15.32 3.57 -12.13
N ILE A 177 -16.49 3.44 -12.75
CA ILE A 177 -17.76 3.96 -12.22
C ILE A 177 -18.01 3.39 -10.83
N TYR A 178 -17.86 2.08 -10.66
CA TYR A 178 -17.97 1.42 -9.36
C TYR A 178 -16.97 1.95 -8.32
N ALA A 179 -15.71 2.15 -8.72
CA ALA A 179 -14.66 2.64 -7.82
C ALA A 179 -14.86 4.09 -7.39
N VAL A 180 -15.47 4.92 -8.24
CA VAL A 180 -15.57 6.38 -8.05
C VAL A 180 -16.90 6.79 -7.41
N LEU A 181 -18.02 6.21 -7.81
CA LEU A 181 -19.33 6.60 -7.31
C LEU A 181 -19.59 6.10 -5.88
N PRO A 182 -20.43 6.79 -5.09
CA PRO A 182 -20.77 6.41 -3.71
C PRO A 182 -21.78 5.24 -3.66
N VAL A 183 -21.51 4.15 -4.38
CA VAL A 183 -22.27 2.90 -4.31
C VAL A 183 -21.74 2.00 -3.19
N PRO A 184 -22.57 1.07 -2.64
CA PRO A 184 -22.13 0.10 -1.63
C PRO A 184 -20.89 -0.68 -2.09
N ASN A 185 -20.01 -1.05 -1.14
CA ASN A 185 -18.75 -1.72 -1.46
C ASN A 185 -18.91 -3.22 -1.82
N LEU A 186 -20.15 -3.75 -1.79
CA LEU A 186 -20.47 -5.14 -2.08
C LEU A 186 -19.53 -6.09 -1.31
N ILE A 187 -18.84 -6.97 -2.02
CA ILE A 187 -17.88 -7.93 -1.45
C ILE A 187 -16.49 -7.35 -1.19
N PHE A 188 -16.15 -6.16 -1.69
CA PHE A 188 -14.83 -5.53 -1.50
C PHE A 188 -14.87 -4.57 -0.32
N LEU A 189 -13.77 -4.41 0.41
CA LEU A 189 -13.62 -3.36 1.43
C LEU A 189 -13.18 -2.03 0.80
N LYS A 190 -12.43 -2.10 -0.29
CA LYS A 190 -11.94 -0.95 -1.05
C LYS A 190 -12.12 -1.16 -2.56
N LYS A 191 -13.14 -0.51 -3.13
CA LYS A 191 -13.54 -0.59 -4.54
C LYS A 191 -12.41 -0.30 -5.54
N SER A 192 -11.47 0.57 -5.18
CA SER A 192 -10.32 0.92 -6.04
C SER A 192 -9.36 -0.25 -6.29
N ILE A 193 -9.38 -1.29 -5.44
CA ILE A 193 -8.49 -2.47 -5.58
C ILE A 193 -8.88 -3.31 -6.80
N VAL A 194 -10.18 -3.58 -6.99
CA VAL A 194 -10.63 -4.36 -8.16
C VAL A 194 -10.40 -3.59 -9.47
N PHE A 195 -10.65 -2.28 -9.47
CA PHE A 195 -10.35 -1.42 -10.62
C PHE A 195 -8.86 -1.42 -10.95
N GLY A 196 -8.00 -1.17 -9.96
CA GLY A 196 -6.55 -1.14 -10.19
C GLY A 196 -6.05 -2.50 -10.67
N PHE A 197 -6.44 -3.59 -10.01
CA PHE A 197 -6.09 -4.95 -10.43
C PHE A 197 -6.52 -5.26 -11.88
N ALA A 198 -7.75 -4.93 -12.26
CA ALA A 198 -8.23 -5.10 -13.63
C ALA A 198 -7.46 -4.23 -14.63
N SER A 199 -7.09 -3.00 -14.25
CA SER A 199 -6.27 -2.11 -15.10
C SER A 199 -4.88 -2.70 -15.34
N GLY A 200 -4.26 -3.24 -14.29
CA GLY A 200 -3.01 -3.99 -14.40
C GLY A 200 -3.12 -5.23 -15.31
N ALA A 201 -4.20 -6.00 -15.14
CA ALA A 201 -4.50 -7.14 -16.00
C ALA A 201 -4.67 -6.71 -17.46
N ALA A 202 -5.32 -5.58 -17.73
CA ALA A 202 -5.51 -5.06 -19.08
C ALA A 202 -4.17 -4.70 -19.74
N ILE A 203 -3.27 -4.03 -19.00
CA ILE A 203 -1.93 -3.73 -19.48
C ILE A 203 -1.18 -5.01 -19.87
N ALA A 204 -1.26 -6.05 -19.03
CA ALA A 204 -0.60 -7.33 -19.28
C ALA A 204 -1.20 -8.08 -20.49
N LEU A 205 -2.51 -8.25 -20.51
CA LEU A 205 -3.23 -9.09 -21.49
C LEU A 205 -3.25 -8.49 -22.89
N HIS A 206 -3.26 -7.16 -23.00
CA HIS A 206 -3.25 -6.45 -24.28
C HIS A 206 -1.85 -5.97 -24.69
N GLY A 207 -0.80 -6.37 -23.97
CA GLY A 207 0.58 -6.03 -24.31
C GLY A 207 0.87 -4.53 -24.34
N ILE A 208 0.18 -3.74 -23.50
CA ILE A 208 0.31 -2.28 -23.50
C ILE A 208 1.71 -1.91 -23.02
N ASN A 209 2.49 -1.28 -23.89
CA ASN A 209 3.80 -0.76 -23.51
C ASN A 209 3.64 0.52 -22.65
N ILE A 210 3.55 0.32 -21.33
CA ILE A 210 3.42 1.40 -20.35
C ILE A 210 4.59 2.39 -20.36
N LYS A 211 5.76 2.01 -20.87
CA LYS A 211 6.92 2.91 -21.01
C LYS A 211 6.69 4.01 -22.06
N LYS A 212 5.70 3.84 -22.95
CA LYS A 212 5.30 4.92 -23.88
C LYS A 212 4.83 6.18 -23.16
N LEU A 213 4.39 6.07 -21.90
CA LEU A 213 3.98 7.19 -21.05
C LEU A 213 5.17 8.00 -20.53
N ASP A 214 6.40 7.46 -20.56
CA ASP A 214 7.57 8.12 -19.99
C ASP A 214 7.89 9.46 -20.68
N ARG A 215 7.59 9.56 -21.99
CA ARG A 215 7.72 10.82 -22.74
C ARG A 215 6.79 11.92 -22.23
N PHE A 216 5.72 11.55 -21.53
CA PHE A 216 4.73 12.44 -20.94
C PHE A 216 4.87 12.52 -19.41
N ALA A 217 5.98 12.06 -18.84
CA ALA A 217 6.13 11.96 -17.39
C ALA A 217 5.91 13.30 -16.69
N LEU A 218 6.57 14.38 -17.14
CA LEU A 218 6.40 15.71 -16.55
C LEU A 218 4.97 16.24 -16.75
N PRO A 219 4.40 16.30 -17.98
CA PRO A 219 3.01 16.72 -18.16
C PRO A 219 2.00 15.94 -17.31
N MET A 220 2.14 14.62 -17.22
CA MET A 220 1.23 13.78 -16.44
C MET A 220 1.35 14.05 -14.94
N ILE A 221 2.57 14.19 -14.41
CA ILE A 221 2.80 14.55 -13.02
C ILE A 221 2.25 15.94 -12.73
N SER A 222 2.44 16.91 -13.64
CA SER A 222 1.89 18.26 -13.50
C SER A 222 0.36 18.27 -13.48
N VAL A 223 -0.29 17.59 -14.43
CA VAL A 223 -1.77 17.50 -14.48
C VAL A 223 -2.31 16.84 -13.21
N ILE A 224 -1.73 15.71 -12.79
CA ILE A 224 -2.14 15.02 -11.57
C ILE A 224 -1.87 15.89 -10.33
N GLY A 225 -0.75 16.61 -10.30
CA GLY A 225 -0.41 17.56 -9.24
C GLY A 225 -1.40 18.71 -9.14
N VAL A 226 -1.84 19.26 -10.27
CA VAL A 226 -2.89 20.29 -10.31
C VAL A 226 -4.22 19.72 -9.84
N CYS A 227 -4.62 18.52 -10.30
CA CYS A 227 -5.83 17.88 -9.81
C CYS A 227 -5.77 17.59 -8.30
N ALA A 228 -4.61 17.18 -7.79
CA ALA A 228 -4.38 16.98 -6.36
C ALA A 228 -4.48 18.30 -5.58
N LEU A 229 -3.91 19.38 -6.09
CA LEU A 229 -4.03 20.70 -5.48
C LEU A 229 -5.48 21.22 -5.46
N LEU A 230 -6.20 21.06 -6.57
CA LEU A 230 -7.62 21.42 -6.65
C LEU A 230 -8.47 20.58 -5.69
N LEU A 231 -8.19 19.27 -5.60
CA LEU A 231 -8.84 18.40 -4.63
C LEU A 231 -8.56 18.85 -3.20
N PHE A 232 -7.30 19.16 -2.88
CA PHE A 232 -6.92 19.67 -1.56
C PHE A 232 -7.69 20.94 -1.20
N ILE A 233 -7.75 21.93 -2.10
CA ILE A 233 -8.50 23.17 -1.89
C ILE A 233 -9.99 22.86 -1.65
N ALA A 234 -10.57 21.98 -2.47
CA ALA A 234 -11.97 21.59 -2.33
C ALA A 234 -12.25 20.84 -1.01
N LEU A 235 -11.37 19.92 -0.60
CA LEU A 235 -11.50 19.20 0.67
C LEU A 235 -11.39 20.14 1.86
N TYR A 236 -10.37 20.99 1.88
CA TYR A 236 -10.12 21.89 3.00
C TYR A 236 -11.24 22.93 3.16
N SER A 237 -11.82 23.41 2.06
CA SER A 237 -12.95 24.35 2.09
C SER A 237 -14.29 23.73 2.48
N ASN A 238 -14.48 22.42 2.28
CA ASN A 238 -15.72 21.72 2.63
C ASN A 238 -15.65 20.96 3.97
N GLY A 239 -14.47 20.85 4.58
CA GLY A 239 -14.29 20.14 5.84
C GLY A 239 -14.32 18.62 5.71
N MET A 240 -14.50 17.94 6.84
CA MET A 240 -14.52 16.47 6.91
C MET A 240 -15.92 15.89 6.64
N ASP A 241 -16.96 16.53 7.17
CA ASP A 241 -18.31 15.99 7.25
C ASP A 241 -19.19 16.41 6.05
N ASP A 242 -20.18 15.58 5.73
CA ASP A 242 -21.23 15.84 4.72
C ASP A 242 -20.76 16.34 3.35
N ARG A 243 -19.61 15.83 2.90
CA ARG A 243 -19.04 16.20 1.59
C ARG A 243 -20.00 15.89 0.46
N PRO A 244 -20.19 16.81 -0.51
CA PRO A 244 -21.06 16.57 -1.65
C PRO A 244 -20.55 15.40 -2.50
N VAL A 245 -21.48 14.68 -3.13
CA VAL A 245 -21.18 13.46 -3.91
C VAL A 245 -20.12 13.67 -4.99
N TRP A 246 -20.12 14.84 -5.64
CA TRP A 246 -19.12 15.16 -6.67
C TRP A 246 -17.70 15.22 -6.08
N LEU A 247 -17.53 15.73 -4.85
CA LEU A 247 -16.24 15.86 -4.19
C LEU A 247 -15.71 14.50 -3.74
N GLN A 248 -16.59 13.66 -3.17
CA GLN A 248 -16.24 12.28 -2.85
C GLN A 248 -15.80 11.50 -4.11
N SER A 249 -16.54 11.67 -5.21
CA SER A 249 -16.21 11.06 -6.49
C SER A 249 -14.89 11.58 -7.04
N PHE A 250 -14.66 12.90 -6.97
CA PHE A 250 -13.42 13.51 -7.42
C PHE A 250 -12.21 13.01 -6.61
N GLU A 251 -12.34 12.86 -5.30
CA GLU A 251 -11.31 12.26 -4.43
C GLU A 251 -10.91 10.86 -4.92
N LYS A 252 -11.90 10.00 -5.17
CA LYS A 252 -11.63 8.62 -5.64
C LYS A 252 -11.03 8.62 -7.05
N LEU A 253 -11.48 9.51 -7.93
CA LEU A 253 -10.95 9.64 -9.28
C LEU A 253 -9.48 10.09 -9.26
N VAL A 254 -9.13 11.11 -8.47
CA VAL A 254 -7.74 11.58 -8.31
C VAL A 254 -6.87 10.47 -7.73
N ALA A 255 -7.35 9.72 -6.74
CA ALA A 255 -6.61 8.59 -6.18
C ALA A 255 -6.32 7.50 -7.23
N VAL A 256 -7.30 7.16 -8.06
CA VAL A 256 -7.16 6.17 -9.12
C VAL A 256 -6.22 6.65 -10.24
N MET A 257 -6.44 7.87 -10.75
CA MET A 257 -5.65 8.46 -11.83
C MET A 257 -4.22 8.78 -11.39
N GLY A 258 -4.02 9.12 -10.11
CA GLY A 258 -2.72 9.36 -9.50
C GLY A 258 -1.76 8.18 -9.61
N GLY A 259 -2.27 6.95 -9.78
CA GLY A 259 -1.45 5.77 -10.07
C GLY A 259 -0.64 5.90 -11.37
N LEU A 260 -1.15 6.62 -12.37
CA LEU A 260 -0.41 6.91 -13.61
C LEU A 260 0.76 7.87 -13.34
N GLY A 261 0.52 8.91 -12.53
CA GLY A 261 1.55 9.87 -12.12
C GLY A 261 2.64 9.22 -11.26
N ALA A 262 2.24 8.35 -10.33
CA ALA A 262 3.16 7.53 -9.54
C ALA A 262 4.02 6.63 -10.43
N TRP A 263 3.42 6.01 -11.45
CA TRP A 263 4.17 5.19 -12.40
C TRP A 263 5.18 6.00 -13.20
N THR A 264 4.80 7.15 -13.74
CA THR A 264 5.72 8.01 -14.50
C THR A 264 6.80 8.62 -13.62
N LEU A 265 6.51 8.90 -12.34
CA LEU A 265 7.50 9.36 -11.37
C LEU A 265 8.63 8.35 -11.19
N THR A 266 8.35 7.04 -11.26
CA THR A 266 9.40 6.01 -11.18
C THR A 266 10.45 6.13 -12.28
N ARG A 267 10.08 6.65 -13.47
CA ARG A 267 11.04 6.89 -14.56
C ARG A 267 12.01 8.02 -14.19
N LEU A 268 11.49 9.11 -13.61
CA LEU A 268 12.31 10.25 -13.20
C LEU A 268 13.25 9.88 -12.04
N LEU A 269 12.81 8.98 -11.16
CA LEU A 269 13.60 8.52 -10.04
C LEU A 269 14.64 7.46 -10.42
N LEU A 270 14.43 6.70 -11.50
CA LEU A 270 15.24 5.53 -11.85
C LEU A 270 16.75 5.83 -11.90
N ASP A 271 17.12 6.98 -12.45
CA ASP A 271 18.53 7.36 -12.65
C ASP A 271 19.12 8.17 -11.48
N THR A 272 18.33 8.40 -10.42
CA THR A 272 18.76 9.16 -9.24
C THR A 272 19.38 8.27 -8.18
N ARG A 273 20.26 8.83 -7.33
CA ARG A 273 20.82 8.11 -6.17
C ARG A 273 19.72 7.54 -5.27
N PHE A 274 18.67 8.32 -5.03
CA PHE A 274 17.53 7.89 -4.22
C PHE A 274 16.79 6.71 -4.87
N GLY A 275 16.52 6.77 -6.17
CA GLY A 275 15.90 5.64 -6.88
C GLY A 275 16.74 4.36 -6.82
N GLN A 276 18.06 4.47 -6.94
CA GLN A 276 18.95 3.32 -6.82
C GLN A 276 18.90 2.68 -5.42
N VAL A 277 18.80 3.47 -4.34
CA VAL A 277 18.58 2.96 -2.98
C VAL A 277 17.28 2.16 -2.90
N LEU A 278 16.18 2.68 -3.49
CA LEU A 278 14.88 1.99 -3.48
C LEU A 278 14.89 0.70 -4.31
N VAL A 279 15.61 0.67 -5.43
CA VAL A 279 15.77 -0.54 -6.27
C VAL A 279 16.53 -1.63 -5.52
N GLN A 280 17.56 -1.24 -4.76
CA GLN A 280 18.44 -2.14 -4.02
C GLN A 280 17.89 -2.56 -2.65
N ALA A 281 16.78 -1.97 -2.21
CA ALA A 281 16.16 -2.27 -0.94
C ALA A 281 15.96 -3.81 -0.73
N PRO A 282 16.19 -4.32 0.49
CA PRO A 282 16.07 -5.75 0.78
C PRO A 282 14.73 -6.35 0.38
N SER A 283 14.76 -7.60 -0.09
CA SER A 283 13.53 -8.31 -0.42
C SER A 283 12.65 -8.49 0.81
N GLY A 284 11.36 -8.18 0.66
CA GLY A 284 10.39 -8.27 1.74
C GLY A 284 10.35 -7.06 2.67
N LEU A 285 11.28 -6.11 2.58
CA LEU A 285 11.27 -4.91 3.43
C LEU A 285 9.97 -4.10 3.28
N SER A 286 9.56 -3.84 2.04
CA SER A 286 8.32 -3.10 1.76
C SER A 286 7.10 -3.82 2.35
N PHE A 287 7.04 -5.15 2.24
CA PHE A 287 5.96 -5.94 2.84
C PHE A 287 6.02 -5.94 4.37
N TRP A 288 7.22 -5.97 4.96
CA TRP A 288 7.41 -5.88 6.40
C TRP A 288 6.88 -4.56 6.95
N ILE A 289 7.31 -3.44 6.36
CA ILE A 289 6.81 -2.09 6.70
C ILE A 289 5.28 -2.05 6.57
N PHE A 290 4.73 -2.59 5.47
CA PHE A 290 3.29 -2.66 5.27
C PHE A 290 2.56 -3.41 6.38
N CYS A 291 3.11 -4.49 6.94
CA CYS A 291 2.43 -5.23 8.01
C CYS A 291 2.62 -4.62 9.41
N THR A 292 3.77 -3.96 9.66
CA THR A 292 4.15 -3.52 11.01
C THR A 292 3.79 -2.06 11.32
N HIS A 293 3.66 -1.19 10.31
CA HIS A 293 3.51 0.25 10.55
C HIS A 293 2.29 0.58 11.41
N TYR A 294 1.12 0.00 11.13
CA TYR A 294 -0.10 0.30 11.88
C TYR A 294 -0.03 -0.20 13.33
N PRO A 295 0.37 -1.46 13.63
CA PRO A 295 0.64 -1.88 15.00
C PRO A 295 1.59 -0.95 15.75
N ILE A 296 2.72 -0.55 15.14
CA ILE A 296 3.68 0.37 15.77
C ILE A 296 3.04 1.73 16.06
N MET A 297 2.34 2.31 15.09
CA MET A 297 1.68 3.60 15.22
C MET A 297 0.60 3.60 16.30
N MET A 298 -0.21 2.53 16.37
CA MET A 298 -1.26 2.41 17.38
C MET A 298 -0.68 2.22 18.78
N MET A 299 0.43 1.49 18.94
CA MET A 299 1.14 1.41 20.22
C MET A 299 1.74 2.77 20.62
N ALA A 300 2.34 3.50 19.67
CA ALA A 300 2.85 4.83 19.93
C ALA A 300 1.73 5.82 20.31
N TRP A 301 0.56 5.71 19.68
CA TRP A 301 -0.61 6.52 19.98
C TRP A 301 -1.18 6.24 21.37
N LEU A 302 -1.24 4.97 21.75
CA LEU A 302 -1.65 4.56 23.08
C LEU A 302 -0.71 5.09 24.18
N VAL A 303 0.59 5.13 23.90
CA VAL A 303 1.58 5.76 24.80
C VAL A 303 1.39 7.28 24.81
N TRP A 304 1.21 7.90 23.65
CA TRP A 304 1.00 9.35 23.51
C TRP A 304 -0.18 9.85 24.35
N GLY A 305 -1.33 9.16 24.27
CA GLY A 305 -2.52 9.51 25.04
C GLY A 305 -2.38 9.38 26.56
N LYS A 306 -1.26 8.84 27.06
CA LYS A 306 -0.93 8.81 28.50
C LYS A 306 0.05 9.89 28.94
N ILE A 307 0.78 10.52 28.01
CA ILE A 307 1.85 11.48 28.34
C ILE A 307 1.27 12.91 28.53
N ASN A 308 -0.02 13.13 28.26
CA ASN A 308 -0.73 14.41 28.45
C ASN A 308 0.02 15.62 27.81
N ILE A 309 0.53 15.44 26.60
CA ILE A 309 1.15 16.52 25.82
C ILE A 309 0.13 17.06 24.82
N ASP A 310 -0.31 18.30 25.02
CA ASP A 310 -1.33 18.96 24.19
C ASP A 310 -0.72 19.63 22.95
N PHE A 311 0.21 18.96 22.28
CA PHE A 311 0.85 19.45 21.05
C PHE A 311 0.97 18.32 20.03
N TYR A 312 -0.15 18.01 19.36
CA TYR A 312 -0.25 16.95 18.36
C TYR A 312 0.79 17.00 17.23
N PRO A 313 1.23 18.18 16.72
CA PRO A 313 2.27 18.24 15.69
C PRO A 313 3.57 17.52 16.09
N LEU A 314 3.93 17.52 17.37
CA LEU A 314 5.07 16.77 17.87
C LEU A 314 4.88 15.26 17.69
N PHE A 315 3.71 14.72 18.05
CA PHE A 315 3.39 13.32 17.81
C PHE A 315 3.47 12.97 16.33
N TYR A 316 2.81 13.75 15.47
CA TYR A 316 2.77 13.50 14.03
C TYR A 316 4.17 13.47 13.40
N VAL A 317 5.03 14.44 13.74
CA VAL A 317 6.40 14.53 13.22
C VAL A 317 7.29 13.42 13.79
N ALA A 318 7.08 13.00 15.04
CA ALA A 318 7.88 11.96 15.68
C ALA A 318 7.47 10.54 15.25
N VAL A 319 6.17 10.25 15.13
CA VAL A 319 5.65 8.89 14.96
C VAL A 319 6.04 8.30 13.60
N VAL A 320 6.11 9.11 12.55
CA VAL A 320 6.48 8.65 11.20
C VAL A 320 7.93 8.12 11.15
N PRO A 321 8.98 8.92 11.46
CA PRO A 321 10.35 8.42 11.47
C PRO A 321 10.56 7.31 12.52
N PHE A 322 9.90 7.40 13.68
CA PHE A 322 9.92 6.34 14.69
C PHE A 322 9.38 5.01 14.14
N THR A 323 8.29 5.06 13.39
CA THR A 323 7.69 3.87 12.75
C THR A 323 8.64 3.26 11.73
N PHE A 324 9.27 4.06 10.87
CA PHE A 324 10.26 3.55 9.91
C PHE A 324 11.49 2.96 10.61
N LEU A 325 12.00 3.63 11.66
CA LEU A 325 13.13 3.13 12.43
C LEU A 325 12.82 1.77 13.05
N LEU A 326 11.69 1.63 13.75
CA LEU A 326 11.29 0.35 14.34
C LEU A 326 10.98 -0.72 13.29
N ALA A 327 10.34 -0.37 12.18
CA ALA A 327 10.06 -1.31 11.10
C ALA A 327 11.35 -1.82 10.43
N LEU A 328 12.35 -0.95 10.24
CA LEU A 328 13.67 -1.32 9.69
C LEU A 328 14.46 -2.17 10.69
N THR A 329 14.56 -1.74 11.93
CA THR A 329 15.28 -2.49 12.98
C THR A 329 14.66 -3.87 13.17
N SER A 330 13.34 -3.95 13.33
CA SER A 330 12.64 -5.24 13.47
C SER A 330 12.77 -6.13 12.23
N HIS A 331 12.85 -5.57 11.02
CA HIS A 331 13.10 -6.32 9.79
C HIS A 331 14.46 -7.03 9.83
N TYR A 332 15.53 -6.30 10.15
CA TYR A 332 16.87 -6.87 10.21
C TYR A 332 17.03 -7.86 11.36
N LEU A 333 16.48 -7.54 12.55
CA LEU A 333 16.47 -8.45 13.69
C LEU A 333 15.71 -9.75 13.38
N ALA A 334 14.54 -9.65 12.75
CA ALA A 334 13.76 -10.84 12.38
C ALA A 334 14.48 -11.72 11.35
N GLN A 335 15.19 -11.11 10.39
CA GLN A 335 16.02 -11.84 9.45
C GLN A 335 17.18 -12.57 10.14
N GLN A 336 17.82 -11.94 11.13
CA GLN A 336 18.99 -12.48 11.82
C GLN A 336 18.60 -13.58 12.82
N PHE A 337 17.62 -13.30 13.68
CA PHE A 337 17.30 -14.16 14.83
C PHE A 337 16.19 -15.20 14.53
N ALA A 338 15.29 -14.91 13.59
CA ALA A 338 14.16 -15.79 13.29
C ALA A 338 13.92 -15.96 11.77
N PRO A 339 14.93 -16.37 10.98
CA PRO A 339 14.86 -16.37 9.51
C PRO A 339 13.73 -17.23 8.93
N ARG A 340 13.37 -18.34 9.60
CA ARG A 340 12.25 -19.20 9.20
C ARG A 340 10.91 -18.50 9.40
N LEU A 341 10.72 -17.87 10.57
CA LEU A 341 9.51 -17.10 10.86
C LEU A 341 9.41 -15.90 9.91
N TYR A 342 10.51 -15.16 9.74
CA TYR A 342 10.60 -14.05 8.79
C TYR A 342 10.24 -14.46 7.36
N ALA A 343 10.72 -15.62 6.90
CA ALA A 343 10.35 -16.14 5.58
C ALA A 343 8.85 -16.42 5.47
N VAL A 344 8.21 -16.97 6.51
CA VAL A 344 6.76 -17.22 6.50
C VAL A 344 5.97 -15.92 6.57
N THR A 345 6.29 -15.01 7.50
CA THR A 345 5.58 -13.75 7.71
C THR A 345 5.81 -12.74 6.59
N THR A 346 6.83 -12.92 5.75
CA THR A 346 7.02 -12.15 4.50
C THR A 346 6.57 -12.89 3.24
N GLY A 347 5.91 -14.04 3.36
CA GLY A 347 5.37 -14.76 2.21
C GLY A 347 6.45 -15.35 1.28
N GLN A 348 7.56 -15.80 1.85
CA GLN A 348 8.71 -16.44 1.23
C GLN A 348 9.49 -15.57 0.23
N ARG A 349 9.39 -14.24 0.36
CA ARG A 349 10.06 -13.28 -0.54
C ARG A 349 11.60 -13.33 -0.47
N THR A 350 12.18 -13.93 0.56
CA THR A 350 13.64 -14.14 0.71
C THR A 350 14.21 -15.19 -0.23
N ARG A 351 13.43 -16.22 -0.61
CA ARG A 351 13.92 -17.29 -1.49
C ARG A 351 14.16 -16.84 -2.95
N SER A 352 13.69 -15.66 -3.35
CA SER A 352 13.73 -15.20 -4.74
C SER A 352 15.08 -14.61 -5.19
N ARG A 353 16.04 -14.39 -4.28
CA ARG A 353 17.42 -14.00 -4.64
C ARG A 353 18.40 -14.92 -3.93
N SER A 354 18.55 -16.14 -4.46
CA SER A 354 19.90 -16.73 -4.43
C SER A 354 20.75 -15.88 -5.37
N PRO A 355 21.85 -15.25 -4.92
CA PRO A 355 22.71 -14.52 -5.84
C PRO A 355 23.42 -15.56 -6.71
N ALA A 356 22.93 -15.78 -7.92
CA ALA A 356 23.82 -16.17 -9.00
C ALA A 356 24.77 -14.98 -9.19
N THR A 357 25.98 -15.10 -8.66
CA THR A 357 27.10 -14.22 -8.92
C THR A 357 27.34 -14.15 -10.42
N SER A 358 26.80 -13.14 -11.10
CA SER A 358 27.16 -12.82 -12.48
C SER A 358 28.53 -12.10 -12.47
N PRO A 359 29.58 -12.64 -13.11
CA PRO A 359 30.95 -12.08 -13.04
C PRO A 359 31.13 -10.68 -13.65
N GLN A 360 30.11 -10.13 -14.32
CA GLN A 360 30.27 -8.94 -15.17
C GLN A 360 30.26 -7.59 -14.42
N MET A 361 29.91 -7.54 -13.13
CA MET A 361 29.97 -6.28 -12.34
C MET A 361 31.33 -6.03 -11.68
N THR A 362 32.16 -7.07 -11.48
CA THR A 362 33.48 -6.93 -10.85
C THR A 362 34.52 -6.32 -11.80
N GLU A 363 34.32 -6.45 -13.12
CA GLU A 363 35.27 -5.97 -14.12
C GLU A 363 35.17 -4.45 -14.35
N ARG A 364 33.96 -3.87 -14.26
CA ARG A 364 33.78 -2.40 -14.32
C ARG A 364 34.33 -1.67 -13.10
N ALA A 365 34.38 -2.31 -11.93
CA ALA A 365 34.97 -1.72 -10.72
C ALA A 365 36.51 -1.73 -10.77
N ARG A 366 37.13 -2.71 -11.45
CA ARG A 366 38.59 -2.74 -11.64
C ARG A 366 39.08 -1.76 -12.71
N LEU A 367 38.30 -1.51 -13.75
CA LEU A 367 38.68 -0.57 -14.83
C LEU A 367 38.64 0.91 -14.42
N VAL A 368 37.90 1.27 -13.36
CA VAL A 368 37.83 2.65 -12.84
C VAL A 368 38.93 2.94 -11.81
N LEU A 369 39.53 1.92 -11.20
CA LEU A 369 40.59 2.06 -10.20
C LEU A 369 42.01 1.76 -10.73
N GLY A 370 42.15 1.43 -12.01
CA GLY A 370 43.43 1.12 -12.66
C GLY A 370 43.94 2.16 -13.66
N LYS A 371 43.39 3.39 -13.65
CA LYS A 371 43.90 4.51 -14.43
C LYS A 371 44.19 5.69 -13.51
N GLY A 372 45.38 5.64 -12.92
CA GLY A 372 45.96 6.66 -12.07
C GLY A 372 47.40 6.25 -11.81
N ASP A 373 48.22 6.34 -12.86
CA ASP A 373 49.67 6.53 -12.71
C ASP A 373 49.94 7.96 -12.24
#